data_AF-A0A1B6LVB8-F1
#
_entry.id   AF-A0A1B6LVB8-F1
#
_cell.length_a   1.000
_cell.length_b   1.000
_cell.length_c   1.000
_cell.angle_alpha   90.00
_cell.angle_beta   90.00
_cell.angle_gamma   90.00
#
_symmetry.space_group_name_H-M   'P 1'
#
loop_
_entity.id
_entity.type
_entity.pdbx_description
1 polymer ?
#
loop_
_entity_poly.entity_id
_entity_poly.type
_entity_poly.pdbx_seq_one_letter_code
_entity_poly.pdbx_strand_id
1 'polypeptide(L)'
;RFVPEYKAVTFHRQVACGSIHNCTNQSIPIEKMNCWVTGVDEMTVVRLAAYNNSICAEGTVDCQPGSAVNISCTEHGAEFYSSPTFWCFVVLLSAASIGYNVSNSVSDAVCFDVLGAGNEKKYGQQRVWGTVGFGLSALVGGYCVDWWSGPGHYKDYTPAYLMAVIFTSIDLLCCTKLKLPVLQKSSNILKDVMKLVRNPSIATFLLFAAFIGICESFIIFFLFWYLEDLALTMGAMGHIKLLQGLTVAAETLVGEIIFFPLSGRILRCVGYRHCLSLCFLAYALRLGLLSLVRNPWWALAVELLQGPSYALSYTTVVAYAAAISPPGTSATVQGVAAGVDDGLGYSVGSLVGGLLYRSLGGSVAFRVFSVFALTCSIAHWLLYVLFFRENTTADHQSQEKRNIYIPPKEAADMVVVAS
;
A
#
# COMPACT_ATOMS: atom_id res chain seq x y z
N ARG A 1 -10.10 5.78 17.07
CA ARG A 1 -10.84 5.21 15.92
C ARG A 1 -10.75 6.22 14.78
N PHE A 2 -10.03 5.88 13.70
CA PHE A 2 -9.67 6.79 12.60
C PHE A 2 -10.65 6.79 11.42
N VAL A 3 -11.80 6.12 11.55
CA VAL A 3 -12.93 6.33 10.64
C VAL A 3 -13.79 7.41 11.28
N PRO A 4 -13.66 8.68 10.90
CA PRO A 4 -14.50 9.73 11.46
C PRO A 4 -15.94 9.47 11.03
N GLU A 5 -16.80 9.10 11.98
CA GLU A 5 -18.26 9.08 11.76
C GLU A 5 -18.80 10.52 11.65
N TYR A 6 -18.00 11.51 12.08
CA TYR A 6 -18.31 12.93 12.08
C TYR A 6 -17.04 13.76 11.83
N LYS A 7 -17.18 14.90 11.14
CA LYS A 7 -16.11 15.90 11.05
C LYS A 7 -16.11 16.69 12.36
N ALA A 8 -15.14 16.43 13.23
CA ALA A 8 -14.90 17.24 14.42
C ALA A 8 -14.28 18.58 13.99
N VAL A 9 -15.05 19.68 14.10
CA VAL A 9 -14.49 21.04 13.94
C VAL A 9 -14.23 21.59 15.34
N THR A 10 -12.96 21.76 15.69
CA THR A 10 -12.56 22.34 16.98
C THR A 10 -12.38 23.84 16.83
N PHE A 11 -13.18 24.60 17.57
CA PHE A 11 -13.08 26.05 17.69
C PHE A 11 -12.36 26.40 18.99
N HIS A 12 -11.37 27.27 18.91
CA HIS A 12 -10.69 27.83 20.08
C HIS A 12 -11.14 29.26 20.31
N ARG A 13 -11.54 29.59 21.54
CA ARG A 13 -11.89 30.96 21.93
C ARG A 13 -11.32 31.25 23.31
N GLN A 14 -10.64 32.39 23.46
CA GLN A 14 -10.29 32.91 24.78
C GLN A 14 -11.49 33.58 25.43
N VAL A 15 -11.74 33.25 26.69
CA VAL A 15 -12.78 33.87 27.50
C VAL A 15 -12.17 34.28 28.84
N ALA A 16 -12.56 35.45 29.35
CA ALA A 16 -12.15 35.91 30.66
C ALA A 16 -12.68 34.98 31.75
N CYS A 17 -11.85 34.60 32.71
CA CYS A 17 -12.22 33.62 33.72
C CYS A 17 -13.44 34.04 34.58
N GLY A 18 -13.61 35.35 34.81
CA GLY A 18 -14.76 35.88 35.56
C GLY A 18 -16.13 35.67 34.89
N SER A 19 -16.15 35.22 33.63
CA SER A 19 -17.37 34.98 32.87
C SER A 19 -17.86 33.52 32.91
N ILE A 20 -17.14 32.61 33.60
CA ILE A 20 -17.49 31.19 33.70
C ILE A 20 -18.07 30.91 35.09
N HIS A 21 -19.35 30.56 35.15
CA HIS A 21 -20.05 30.22 36.40
C HIS A 21 -20.14 28.70 36.60
N ASN A 22 -20.30 28.24 37.85
CA ASN A 22 -20.60 26.83 38.13
C ASN A 22 -22.02 26.49 37.68
N CYS A 23 -22.19 25.31 37.08
CA CYS A 23 -23.51 24.85 36.66
C CYS A 23 -24.43 24.58 37.85
N THR A 24 -25.70 24.95 37.69
CA THR A 24 -26.79 24.67 38.63
C THR A 24 -27.61 23.47 38.13
N ASN A 25 -28.46 22.88 38.97
CA ASN A 25 -29.29 21.70 38.62
C ASN A 25 -30.26 21.90 37.42
N GLN A 26 -30.30 23.07 36.80
CA GLN A 26 -31.14 23.40 35.63
C GLN A 26 -30.33 23.57 34.32
N SER A 27 -29.05 23.20 34.29
CA SER A 27 -28.22 23.31 33.08
C SER A 27 -28.59 22.28 32.01
N ILE A 28 -28.55 22.68 30.75
CA ILE A 28 -28.82 21.81 29.60
C ILE A 28 -27.46 21.41 28.96
N PRO A 29 -27.19 20.12 28.73
CA PRO A 29 -25.99 19.68 28.03
C PRO A 29 -26.00 20.17 26.56
N ILE A 30 -24.86 20.58 26.04
CA ILE A 30 -24.74 21.10 24.67
C ILE A 30 -24.68 19.91 23.70
N GLU A 31 -25.84 19.41 23.26
CA GLU A 31 -25.97 18.15 22.51
C GLU A 31 -25.17 18.05 21.19
N LYS A 32 -24.77 19.18 20.58
CA LYS A 32 -24.02 19.21 19.31
C LYS A 32 -22.56 19.63 19.43
N MET A 33 -22.11 20.00 20.63
CA MET A 33 -20.75 20.51 20.85
C MET A 33 -20.18 19.96 22.16
N ASN A 34 -19.07 19.24 22.08
CA ASN A 34 -18.28 18.94 23.28
C ASN A 34 -17.31 20.10 23.51
N CYS A 35 -17.58 20.92 24.51
CA CYS A 35 -16.70 22.02 24.89
C CYS A 35 -15.97 21.73 26.18
N TRP A 36 -14.67 22.02 26.21
CA TRP A 36 -13.83 21.91 27.40
C TRP A 36 -12.91 23.12 27.56
N VAL A 37 -12.54 23.35 28.81
CA VAL A 37 -11.59 24.39 29.21
C VAL A 37 -10.20 23.78 29.32
N THR A 38 -9.18 24.42 28.75
CA THR A 38 -7.76 24.04 28.95
C THR A 38 -7.04 25.15 29.72
N GLY A 39 -6.58 24.84 30.94
CA GLY A 39 -5.76 25.73 31.76
C GLY A 39 -4.32 25.86 31.25
N VAL A 40 -3.62 26.88 31.73
CA VAL A 40 -2.25 27.22 31.28
C VAL A 40 -1.19 26.28 31.88
N ASP A 41 -1.44 25.68 33.06
CA ASP A 41 -0.41 24.90 33.78
C ASP A 41 -0.80 23.49 34.26
N GLU A 42 -2.03 23.01 34.05
CA GLU A 42 -2.38 21.59 34.27
C GLU A 42 -3.72 21.27 33.58
N MET A 43 -3.90 20.05 33.07
CA MET A 43 -5.05 19.61 32.26
C MET A 43 -6.35 19.45 33.08
N THR A 44 -6.91 20.52 33.63
CA THR A 44 -8.25 20.48 34.24
C THR A 44 -9.31 20.58 33.14
N VAL A 45 -9.67 19.44 32.55
CA VAL A 45 -10.71 19.35 31.50
C VAL A 45 -12.09 19.41 32.16
N VAL A 46 -12.69 20.61 32.22
CA VAL A 46 -14.06 20.78 32.72
C VAL A 46 -15.04 20.88 31.55
N ARG A 47 -16.11 20.07 31.57
CA ARG A 47 -17.18 20.12 30.56
C ARG A 47 -18.04 21.37 30.75
N LEU A 48 -18.47 21.97 29.65
CA LEU A 48 -19.33 23.15 29.68
C LEU A 48 -20.79 22.78 29.36
N ALA A 49 -21.73 23.41 30.08
CA ALA A 49 -23.17 23.31 29.82
C ALA A 49 -23.79 24.71 29.64
N ALA A 50 -25.02 24.76 29.11
CA ALA A 50 -25.73 26.01 28.88
C ALA A 50 -26.71 26.30 30.04
N TYR A 51 -26.70 27.54 30.55
CA TYR A 51 -27.66 28.04 31.53
C TYR A 51 -28.07 29.48 31.22
N ASN A 52 -29.36 29.71 30.99
CA ASN A 52 -29.96 31.05 30.86
C ASN A 52 -29.20 32.02 29.91
N ASN A 53 -28.91 31.57 28.67
CA ASN A 53 -28.09 32.29 27.67
C ASN A 53 -26.60 32.51 28.03
N SER A 54 -26.09 31.85 29.08
CA SER A 54 -24.69 31.87 29.49
C SER A 54 -24.08 30.46 29.50
N ILE A 55 -22.74 30.37 29.45
CA ILE A 55 -21.99 29.11 29.49
C ILE A 55 -21.52 28.88 30.92
N CYS A 56 -21.76 27.68 31.47
CA CYS A 56 -21.32 27.28 32.81
C CYS A 56 -20.41 26.04 32.76
N ALA A 57 -19.62 25.81 33.80
CA ALA A 57 -18.74 24.66 33.94
C ALA A 57 -19.32 23.59 34.89
N GLU A 58 -19.30 22.32 34.47
CA GLU A 58 -19.65 21.13 35.26
C GLU A 58 -18.48 20.74 36.19
N GLY A 59 -17.95 21.70 36.95
CA GLY A 59 -16.82 21.55 37.86
C GLY A 59 -16.17 22.88 38.24
N THR A 60 -15.36 22.88 39.29
CA THR A 60 -14.62 24.08 39.72
C THR A 60 -13.41 24.33 38.83
N VAL A 61 -13.41 25.48 38.15
CA VAL A 61 -12.26 25.97 37.38
C VAL A 61 -11.39 26.83 38.30
N ASP A 62 -10.24 26.32 38.71
CA ASP A 62 -9.31 27.03 39.59
C ASP A 62 -8.43 27.95 38.74
N CYS A 63 -8.66 29.27 38.80
CA CYS A 63 -8.02 30.24 37.92
C CYS A 63 -7.87 31.61 38.62
N GLN A 64 -6.73 32.27 38.40
CA GLN A 64 -6.43 33.56 39.02
C GLN A 64 -7.34 34.70 38.52
N PRO A 65 -7.75 35.66 39.39
CA PRO A 65 -8.54 36.83 38.98
C PRO A 65 -7.79 37.64 37.91
N GLY A 66 -8.39 37.80 36.72
CA GLY A 66 -7.82 38.54 35.60
C GLY A 66 -7.16 37.69 34.50
N SER A 67 -7.13 36.37 34.64
CA SER A 67 -6.64 35.47 33.59
C SER A 67 -7.70 35.16 32.53
N ALA A 68 -7.25 34.82 31.32
CA ALA A 68 -8.08 34.30 30.25
C ALA A 68 -7.86 32.80 30.11
N VAL A 69 -8.93 32.04 29.85
CA VAL A 69 -8.87 30.59 29.66
C VAL A 69 -9.27 30.24 28.24
N ASN A 70 -8.64 29.22 27.67
CA ASN A 70 -8.95 28.73 26.34
C ASN A 70 -10.11 27.74 26.43
N ILE A 71 -11.22 28.09 25.78
CA ILE A 71 -12.33 27.17 25.53
C ILE A 71 -12.10 26.52 24.17
N SER A 72 -12.10 25.19 24.15
CA SER A 72 -12.06 24.39 22.94
C SER A 72 -13.40 23.68 22.78
N CYS A 73 -14.15 24.02 21.74
CA CYS A 73 -15.44 23.43 21.42
C CYS A 73 -15.33 22.59 20.16
N THR A 74 -15.67 21.31 20.24
CA THR A 74 -15.74 20.42 19.08
C THR A 74 -17.18 20.25 18.67
N GLU A 75 -17.56 20.82 17.53
CA GLU A 75 -18.87 20.62 16.91
C GLU A 75 -18.93 19.25 16.23
N HIS A 76 -19.91 18.44 16.60
CA HIS A 76 -20.26 17.19 15.93
C HIS A 76 -21.29 17.51 14.84
N GLY A 77 -20.83 18.14 13.76
CA GLY A 77 -21.69 18.70 12.71
C GLY A 77 -21.46 18.10 11.32
N ALA A 78 -22.55 17.57 10.75
CA ALA A 78 -22.76 16.99 9.41
C ALA A 78 -22.06 15.64 9.11
N GLU A 79 -22.85 14.68 8.60
CA GLU A 79 -22.38 13.39 8.09
C GLU A 79 -21.22 13.62 7.11
N PHE A 80 -20.02 13.20 7.50
CA PHE A 80 -18.79 13.38 6.72
C PHE A 80 -18.95 12.90 5.26
N TYR A 81 -19.71 11.81 5.09
CA TYR A 81 -20.01 11.19 3.80
C TYR A 81 -21.04 11.95 2.95
N SER A 82 -21.80 12.88 3.54
CA SER A 82 -22.78 13.71 2.82
C SER A 82 -22.16 15.03 2.32
N SER A 83 -20.89 15.31 2.68
CA SER A 83 -20.18 16.50 2.22
C SER A 83 -19.79 16.40 0.73
N PRO A 84 -20.03 17.43 -0.09
CA PRO A 84 -19.56 17.46 -1.47
C PRO A 84 -18.02 17.45 -1.55
N THR A 85 -17.32 18.00 -0.56
CA THR A 85 -15.85 17.94 -0.48
C THR A 85 -15.33 16.52 -0.40
N PHE A 86 -16.02 15.64 0.35
CA PHE A 86 -15.67 14.23 0.44
C PHE A 86 -15.80 13.54 -0.92
N TRP A 87 -16.93 13.69 -1.60
CA TRP A 87 -17.14 13.06 -2.91
C TRP A 87 -16.24 13.63 -4.01
N CYS A 88 -15.97 14.95 -4.00
CA CYS A 88 -14.97 15.54 -4.89
C CYS A 88 -13.58 14.92 -4.66
N PHE A 89 -13.18 14.74 -3.40
CA PHE A 89 -11.93 14.08 -3.07
C PHE A 89 -11.91 12.62 -3.56
N VAL A 90 -12.98 11.85 -3.33
CA VAL A 90 -13.09 10.45 -3.81
C VAL A 90 -12.96 10.36 -5.33
N VAL A 91 -13.66 11.22 -6.07
CA VAL A 91 -13.63 11.22 -7.54
C VAL A 91 -12.24 11.60 -8.06
N LEU A 92 -11.64 12.67 -7.52
CA LEU A 92 -10.31 13.11 -7.94
C LEU A 92 -9.22 12.08 -7.60
N LEU A 93 -9.29 11.48 -6.41
CA LEU A 93 -8.35 10.44 -6.00
C LEU A 93 -8.50 9.19 -6.89
N SER A 94 -9.73 8.79 -7.19
CA SER A 94 -10.00 7.67 -8.09
C SER A 94 -9.47 7.93 -9.50
N ALA A 95 -9.70 9.12 -10.05
CA ALA A 95 -9.15 9.52 -11.34
C ALA A 95 -7.61 9.53 -11.34
N ALA A 96 -7.00 10.04 -10.27
CA ALA A 96 -5.54 10.03 -10.09
C ALA A 96 -4.98 8.60 -10.00
N SER A 97 -5.62 7.71 -9.22
CA SER A 97 -5.22 6.30 -9.09
C SER A 97 -5.34 5.53 -10.42
N ILE A 98 -6.39 5.78 -11.20
CA ILE A 98 -6.53 5.18 -12.54
C ILE A 98 -5.39 5.67 -13.44
N GLY A 99 -5.14 6.99 -13.47
CA GLY A 99 -4.06 7.58 -14.27
C GLY A 99 -2.68 7.02 -13.88
N TYR A 100 -2.41 6.89 -12.59
CA TYR A 100 -1.17 6.33 -12.06
C TYR A 100 -0.95 4.87 -12.51
N ASN A 101 -1.95 4.00 -12.34
CA ASN A 101 -1.83 2.59 -12.73
C ASN A 101 -1.67 2.41 -14.25
N VAL A 102 -2.42 3.18 -15.05
CA VAL A 102 -2.29 3.17 -16.51
C VAL A 102 -0.90 3.66 -16.93
N SER A 103 -0.40 4.73 -16.31
CA SER A 103 0.94 5.25 -16.59
C SER A 103 2.03 4.21 -16.30
N ASN A 104 1.96 3.52 -15.15
CA ASN A 104 2.89 2.45 -14.80
C ASN A 104 2.91 1.32 -15.86
N SER A 105 1.73 0.81 -16.23
CA SER A 105 1.62 -0.27 -17.23
C SER A 105 2.14 0.14 -18.61
N VAL A 106 1.84 1.37 -19.04
CA VAL A 106 2.31 1.89 -20.34
C VAL A 106 3.82 2.14 -20.28
N SER A 107 4.35 2.65 -19.18
CA SER A 107 5.77 2.90 -18.98
C SER A 107 6.59 1.60 -19.09
N ASP A 108 6.10 0.51 -18.48
CA ASP A 108 6.73 -0.80 -18.60
C ASP A 108 6.74 -1.31 -20.05
N ALA A 109 5.62 -1.20 -20.76
CA ALA A 109 5.53 -1.59 -22.17
C ALA A 109 6.47 -0.78 -23.08
N VAL A 110 6.53 0.55 -22.89
CA VAL A 110 7.44 1.44 -23.62
C VAL A 110 8.89 1.10 -23.29
N CYS A 111 9.21 0.77 -22.04
CA CYS A 111 10.56 0.37 -21.64
C CYS A 111 11.03 -0.90 -22.37
N PHE A 112 10.19 -1.94 -22.43
CA PHE A 112 10.54 -3.17 -23.16
C PHE A 112 10.81 -2.91 -24.64
N ASP A 113 10.01 -2.06 -25.28
CA ASP A 113 10.19 -1.75 -26.68
C ASP A 113 11.44 -0.90 -26.94
N VAL A 114 11.71 0.11 -26.10
CA VAL A 114 12.93 0.95 -26.17
C VAL A 114 14.20 0.11 -25.96
N LEU A 115 14.17 -0.92 -25.12
CA LEU A 115 15.31 -1.82 -24.91
C LEU A 115 15.59 -2.71 -26.14
N GLY A 116 14.56 -3.02 -26.93
CA GLY A 116 14.63 -3.85 -28.12
C GLY A 116 14.77 -5.36 -27.82
N ALA A 117 14.47 -6.17 -28.85
CA ALA A 117 14.50 -7.62 -28.76
C ALA A 117 15.89 -8.16 -28.35
N GLY A 118 15.93 -9.09 -27.38
CA GLY A 118 17.14 -9.71 -26.85
C GLY A 118 17.81 -8.97 -25.68
N ASN A 119 17.34 -7.76 -25.35
CA ASN A 119 17.81 -6.96 -24.21
C ASN A 119 16.83 -6.99 -23.02
N GLU A 120 15.85 -7.89 -22.99
CA GLU A 120 14.81 -7.95 -21.95
C GLU A 120 15.41 -8.12 -20.55
N LYS A 121 16.59 -8.76 -20.46
CA LYS A 121 17.35 -8.90 -19.20
C LYS A 121 17.79 -7.56 -18.59
N LYS A 122 17.85 -6.48 -19.37
CA LYS A 122 18.16 -5.12 -18.90
C LYS A 122 16.95 -4.40 -18.31
N TYR A 123 15.73 -4.91 -18.51
CA TYR A 123 14.51 -4.32 -17.93
C TYR A 123 14.61 -4.23 -16.40
N GLY A 124 15.10 -5.28 -15.74
CA GLY A 124 15.33 -5.26 -14.29
C GLY A 124 16.30 -4.15 -13.86
N GLN A 125 17.34 -3.86 -14.64
CA GLN A 125 18.28 -2.76 -14.35
C GLN A 125 17.60 -1.40 -14.46
N GLN A 126 16.68 -1.24 -15.42
CA GLN A 126 15.88 -0.02 -15.54
C GLN A 126 14.88 0.11 -14.39
N ARG A 127 14.17 -0.99 -14.05
CA ARG A 127 13.11 -1.00 -13.03
C ARG A 127 13.63 -0.72 -11.62
N VAL A 128 14.87 -1.10 -11.30
CA VAL A 128 15.53 -0.81 -10.02
C VAL A 128 15.53 0.69 -9.71
N TRP A 129 15.67 1.57 -10.71
CA TRP A 129 15.60 3.01 -10.50
C TRP A 129 14.22 3.49 -10.02
N GLY A 130 13.15 2.77 -10.37
CA GLY A 130 11.81 3.03 -9.83
C GLY A 130 11.72 2.73 -8.33
N THR A 131 12.28 1.61 -7.88
CA THR A 131 12.38 1.25 -6.46
C THR A 131 13.26 2.26 -5.69
N VAL A 132 14.40 2.65 -6.26
CA VAL A 132 15.29 3.66 -5.67
C VAL A 132 14.58 5.00 -5.52
N GLY A 133 13.87 5.43 -6.56
CA GLY A 133 13.06 6.65 -6.55
C GLY A 133 11.98 6.60 -5.46
N PHE A 134 11.21 5.51 -5.39
CA PHE A 134 10.16 5.34 -4.39
C PHE A 134 10.69 5.43 -2.95
N GLY A 135 11.78 4.71 -2.64
CA GLY A 135 12.41 4.73 -1.32
C GLY A 135 12.96 6.10 -0.93
N LEU A 136 13.69 6.77 -1.83
CA LEU A 136 14.25 8.10 -1.57
C LEU A 136 13.16 9.17 -1.44
N SER A 137 12.17 9.16 -2.32
CA SER A 137 11.05 10.11 -2.26
C SER A 137 10.23 9.93 -0.98
N ALA A 138 10.00 8.69 -0.53
CA ALA A 138 9.30 8.42 0.73
C ALA A 138 10.10 8.90 1.94
N LEU A 139 11.41 8.67 1.98
CA LEU A 139 12.29 9.13 3.06
C LEU A 139 12.31 10.66 3.15
N VAL A 140 12.57 11.33 2.03
CA VAL A 140 12.63 12.79 1.97
C VAL A 140 11.25 13.39 2.28
N GLY A 141 10.18 12.82 1.73
CA GLY A 141 8.81 13.26 2.00
C GLY A 141 8.43 13.13 3.47
N GLY A 142 8.74 11.99 4.09
CA GLY A 142 8.51 11.75 5.51
C GLY A 142 9.26 12.74 6.41
N TYR A 143 10.54 12.98 6.10
CA TYR A 143 11.36 13.98 6.79
C TYR A 143 10.80 15.40 6.64
N CYS A 144 10.48 15.83 5.41
CA CYS A 144 9.98 17.17 5.14
C CYS A 144 8.64 17.42 5.82
N VAL A 145 7.73 16.44 5.86
CA VAL A 145 6.44 16.56 6.56
C VAL A 145 6.64 16.73 8.07
N ASP A 146 7.48 15.92 8.70
CA ASP A 146 7.73 16.05 10.15
C ASP A 146 8.46 17.37 10.48
N TRP A 147 9.42 17.77 9.66
CA TRP A 147 10.13 19.03 9.84
C TRP A 147 9.22 20.25 9.71
N TRP A 148 8.34 20.27 8.70
CA TRP A 148 7.39 21.35 8.47
C TRP A 148 6.29 21.43 9.54
N SER A 149 5.82 20.27 10.00
CA SER A 149 4.73 20.18 10.99
C SER A 149 5.20 20.42 12.43
N GLY A 150 6.49 20.28 12.70
CA GLY A 150 7.03 20.30 14.07
C GLY A 150 6.57 19.12 14.93
N PRO A 151 6.69 19.23 16.27
CA PRO A 151 6.43 18.13 17.20
C PRO A 151 4.93 17.86 17.45
N GLY A 152 4.03 18.60 16.79
CA GLY A 152 2.58 18.46 16.97
C GLY A 152 2.04 17.10 16.52
N HIS A 153 0.87 16.73 17.06
CA HIS A 153 0.16 15.50 16.67
C HIS A 153 -0.40 15.56 15.24
N TYR A 154 -0.80 16.75 14.79
CA TYR A 154 -1.29 16.96 13.43
C TYR A 154 -0.13 17.22 12.48
N LYS A 155 -0.11 16.49 11.37
CA LYS A 155 0.94 16.58 10.35
C LYS A 155 0.39 17.27 9.09
N ASP A 156 1.07 18.33 8.68
CA ASP A 156 0.80 19.07 7.47
C ASP A 156 1.51 18.42 6.28
N TYR A 157 0.72 17.94 5.32
CA TYR A 157 1.21 17.26 4.11
C TYR A 157 1.57 18.22 2.96
N THR A 158 1.42 19.54 3.14
CA THR A 158 1.83 20.56 2.16
C THR A 158 3.21 20.31 1.54
N PRO A 159 4.29 20.05 2.30
CA PRO A 159 5.60 19.77 1.71
C PRO A 159 5.62 18.52 0.81
N ALA A 160 4.86 17.46 1.14
CA ALA A 160 4.76 16.28 0.31
C ALA A 160 4.04 16.56 -1.02
N TYR A 161 2.98 17.39 -1.00
CA TYR A 161 2.30 17.83 -2.22
C TYR A 161 3.20 18.69 -3.10
N LEU A 162 4.00 19.59 -2.51
CA LEU A 162 4.98 20.39 -3.26
C LEU A 162 6.03 19.50 -3.92
N MET A 163 6.55 18.50 -3.20
CA MET A 163 7.48 17.52 -3.77
C MET A 163 6.85 16.75 -4.94
N ALA A 164 5.60 16.29 -4.78
CA ALA A 164 4.89 15.57 -5.84
C ALA A 164 4.76 16.45 -7.10
N VAL A 165 4.37 17.73 -6.96
CA VAL A 165 4.29 18.66 -8.09
C VAL A 165 5.64 18.85 -8.77
N ILE A 166 6.73 18.99 -8.01
CA ILE A 166 8.08 19.14 -8.56
C ILE A 166 8.48 17.89 -9.35
N PHE A 167 8.35 16.70 -8.77
CA PHE A 167 8.75 15.45 -9.43
C PHE A 167 7.89 15.13 -10.65
N THR A 168 6.57 15.34 -10.58
CA THR A 168 5.68 15.16 -11.74
C THR A 168 5.97 16.18 -12.84
N SER A 169 6.37 17.41 -12.50
CA SER A 169 6.77 18.41 -13.50
C SER A 169 8.07 18.00 -14.22
N ILE A 170 9.05 17.47 -13.48
CA ILE A 170 10.29 16.93 -14.06
C ILE A 170 9.99 15.72 -14.95
N ASP A 171 9.15 14.80 -14.49
CA ASP A 171 8.72 13.63 -15.26
C ASP A 171 8.05 14.05 -16.57
N LEU A 172 7.11 14.99 -16.54
CA LEU A 172 6.44 15.52 -17.74
C LEU A 172 7.45 16.10 -18.72
N LEU A 173 8.44 16.88 -18.26
CA LEU A 173 9.51 17.42 -19.11
C LEU A 173 10.36 16.30 -19.73
N CYS A 174 10.66 15.24 -18.99
CA CYS A 174 11.38 14.08 -19.51
C CYS A 174 10.55 13.33 -20.58
N CYS A 175 9.25 13.14 -20.34
CA CYS A 175 8.33 12.49 -21.29
C CYS A 175 8.26 13.22 -22.63
N THR A 176 8.35 14.56 -22.66
CA THR A 176 8.36 15.31 -23.93
C THR A 176 9.53 14.96 -24.85
N LYS A 177 10.62 14.41 -24.30
CA LYS A 177 11.81 14.00 -25.05
C LYS A 177 11.81 12.52 -25.42
N LEU A 178 10.87 11.73 -24.88
CA LEU A 178 10.80 10.30 -25.13
C LEU A 178 10.17 10.03 -26.49
N LYS A 179 10.88 9.30 -27.35
CA LYS A 179 10.34 8.84 -28.62
C LYS A 179 9.52 7.58 -28.36
N LEU A 180 8.20 7.71 -28.51
CA LEU A 180 7.28 6.60 -28.28
C LEU A 180 7.24 5.65 -29.49
N PRO A 181 7.34 4.34 -29.26
CA PRO A 181 7.15 3.36 -30.31
C PRO A 181 5.66 3.16 -30.62
N VAL A 182 5.37 2.66 -31.82
CA VAL A 182 4.00 2.35 -32.24
C VAL A 182 3.56 1.04 -31.58
N LEU A 183 2.77 1.16 -30.51
CA LEU A 183 2.18 0.01 -29.84
C LEU A 183 1.14 -0.66 -30.75
N GLN A 184 1.30 -1.96 -31.00
CA GLN A 184 0.34 -2.72 -31.82
C GLN A 184 -1.00 -2.88 -31.10
N LYS A 185 -2.09 -2.56 -31.79
CA LYS A 185 -3.46 -2.68 -31.27
C LYS A 185 -3.99 -4.10 -31.46
N SER A 186 -4.41 -4.75 -30.38
CA SER A 186 -5.24 -5.97 -30.46
C SER A 186 -6.68 -5.63 -30.86
N SER A 187 -7.25 -6.40 -31.79
CA SER A 187 -8.62 -6.20 -32.28
C SER A 187 -9.70 -6.83 -31.40
N ASN A 188 -9.37 -7.79 -30.51
CA ASN A 188 -10.36 -8.57 -29.74
C ASN A 188 -9.88 -9.00 -28.33
N ILE A 189 -9.32 -8.08 -27.56
CA ILE A 189 -8.75 -8.30 -26.21
C ILE A 189 -9.66 -9.16 -25.30
N LEU A 190 -10.96 -8.83 -25.23
CA LEU A 190 -11.88 -9.46 -24.28
C LEU A 190 -12.08 -10.97 -24.54
N LYS A 191 -12.14 -11.37 -25.82
CA LYS A 191 -12.32 -12.77 -26.22
C LYS A 191 -11.07 -13.59 -25.92
N ASP A 192 -9.89 -13.00 -26.12
CA ASP A 192 -8.60 -13.64 -25.86
C ASP A 192 -8.37 -13.84 -24.36
N VAL A 193 -8.73 -12.84 -23.53
CA VAL A 193 -8.72 -12.95 -22.06
C VAL A 193 -9.71 -14.00 -21.57
N MET A 194 -10.94 -14.02 -22.08
CA MET A 194 -11.96 -15.00 -21.66
C MET A 194 -11.55 -16.44 -21.98
N LYS A 195 -10.91 -16.66 -23.14
CA LYS A 195 -10.36 -17.98 -23.51
C LYS A 195 -9.23 -18.41 -22.57
N LEU A 196 -8.42 -17.46 -22.13
CA LEU A 196 -7.30 -17.69 -21.21
C LEU A 196 -7.77 -18.10 -19.81
N VAL A 197 -8.74 -17.36 -19.24
CA VAL A 197 -9.30 -17.64 -17.90
C VAL A 197 -10.05 -18.98 -17.86
N ARG A 198 -10.50 -19.50 -19.00
CA ARG A 198 -11.16 -20.82 -19.08
C ARG A 198 -10.18 -21.99 -18.95
N ASN A 199 -8.87 -21.77 -19.07
CA ASN A 199 -7.87 -22.81 -18.82
C ASN A 199 -7.70 -23.01 -17.31
N PRO A 200 -7.95 -24.22 -16.76
CA PRO A 200 -7.93 -24.46 -15.31
C PRO A 200 -6.57 -24.18 -14.67
N SER A 201 -5.47 -24.41 -15.37
CA SER A 201 -4.12 -24.12 -14.87
C SER A 201 -3.88 -22.61 -14.73
N ILE A 202 -4.36 -21.83 -15.71
CA ILE A 202 -4.22 -20.37 -15.69
C ILE A 202 -5.19 -19.76 -14.68
N ALA A 203 -6.43 -20.25 -14.61
CA ALA A 203 -7.41 -19.83 -13.61
C ALA A 203 -6.89 -20.05 -12.17
N THR A 204 -6.30 -21.21 -11.91
CA THR A 204 -5.70 -21.52 -10.59
C THR A 204 -4.55 -20.57 -10.28
N PHE A 205 -3.65 -20.33 -11.24
CA PHE A 205 -2.58 -19.35 -11.09
C PHE A 205 -3.10 -17.94 -10.80
N LEU A 206 -4.09 -17.45 -11.57
CA LEU A 206 -4.69 -16.14 -11.39
C LEU A 206 -5.38 -16.01 -10.02
N LEU A 207 -6.01 -17.07 -9.51
CA LEU A 207 -6.60 -17.08 -8.17
C LEU A 207 -5.54 -16.86 -7.09
N PHE A 208 -4.40 -17.57 -7.17
CA PHE A 208 -3.32 -17.38 -6.20
C PHE A 208 -2.60 -16.04 -6.39
N ALA A 209 -2.50 -15.51 -7.60
CA ALA A 209 -2.06 -14.12 -7.81
C ALA A 209 -2.99 -13.15 -7.09
N ALA A 210 -4.32 -13.29 -7.22
CA ALA A 210 -5.27 -12.45 -6.49
C ALA A 210 -5.06 -12.50 -4.97
N PHE A 211 -4.75 -13.67 -4.41
CA PHE A 211 -4.50 -13.83 -2.98
C PHE A 211 -3.19 -13.17 -2.52
N ILE A 212 -2.18 -13.08 -3.38
CA ILE A 212 -0.97 -12.29 -3.12
C ILE A 212 -1.36 -10.81 -2.98
N GLY A 213 -2.08 -10.26 -3.96
CA GLY A 213 -2.55 -8.87 -3.93
C GLY A 213 -3.45 -8.55 -2.75
N ILE A 214 -4.26 -9.51 -2.27
CA ILE A 214 -5.01 -9.35 -1.01
C ILE A 214 -4.05 -9.17 0.18
N CYS A 215 -3.00 -9.98 0.28
CA CYS A 215 -2.01 -9.87 1.37
C CYS A 215 -1.23 -8.55 1.28
N GLU A 216 -0.83 -8.17 0.07
CA GLU A 216 -0.02 -6.99 -0.19
C GLU A 216 -0.77 -5.69 0.09
N SER A 217 -2.00 -5.58 -0.41
CA SER A 217 -2.82 -4.38 -0.19
C SER A 217 -3.07 -4.09 1.28
N PHE A 218 -3.20 -5.11 2.12
CA PHE A 218 -3.36 -4.88 3.54
C PHE A 218 -2.16 -4.15 4.15
N ILE A 219 -0.93 -4.50 3.72
CA ILE A 219 0.29 -3.81 4.15
C ILE A 219 0.30 -2.40 3.57
N ILE A 220 0.11 -2.25 2.26
CA ILE A 220 0.16 -0.95 1.56
C ILE A 220 -0.80 0.08 2.15
N PHE A 221 -2.04 -0.33 2.45
CA PHE A 221 -3.06 0.62 2.91
C PHE A 221 -3.12 0.79 4.42
N PHE A 222 -2.73 -0.21 5.23
CA PHE A 222 -2.94 -0.18 6.69
C PHE A 222 -1.67 -0.18 7.53
N LEU A 223 -0.47 -0.42 6.97
CA LEU A 223 0.78 -0.38 7.73
C LEU A 223 1.00 0.98 8.38
N PHE A 224 0.88 2.07 7.61
CA PHE A 224 1.09 3.41 8.13
C PHE A 224 0.09 3.79 9.23
N TRP A 225 -1.18 3.42 9.06
CA TRP A 225 -2.20 3.60 10.10
C TRP A 225 -1.86 2.80 11.36
N TYR A 226 -1.35 1.59 11.21
CA TYR A 226 -0.92 0.77 12.34
C TYR A 226 0.30 1.35 13.08
N LEU A 227 1.27 1.91 12.36
CA LEU A 227 2.39 2.60 12.99
C LEU A 227 1.94 3.85 13.73
N GLU A 228 0.97 4.60 13.19
CA GLU A 228 0.37 5.76 13.86
C GLU A 228 -0.41 5.37 15.11
N ASP A 229 -1.24 4.32 15.05
CA ASP A 229 -1.96 3.79 16.20
C ASP A 229 -0.99 3.38 17.32
N LEU A 230 0.13 2.70 16.99
CA LEU A 230 1.18 2.37 17.95
C LEU A 230 1.87 3.63 18.50
N ALA A 231 2.25 4.57 17.63
CA ALA A 231 2.93 5.80 18.04
C ALA A 231 2.05 6.67 18.96
N LEU A 232 0.73 6.70 18.73
CA LEU A 232 -0.24 7.37 19.60
C LEU A 232 -0.23 6.78 21.01
N THR A 233 -0.21 5.45 21.14
CA THR A 233 -0.16 4.81 22.48
C THR A 233 1.13 5.10 23.24
N MET A 234 2.21 5.45 22.54
CA MET A 234 3.53 5.71 23.12
C MET A 234 3.86 7.21 23.24
N GLY A 235 3.00 8.12 22.75
CA GLY A 235 3.31 9.54 22.68
C GLY A 235 4.45 9.90 21.71
N ALA A 236 4.70 9.07 20.70
CA ALA A 236 5.85 9.17 19.78
C ALA A 236 5.46 9.77 18.40
N MET A 237 4.38 10.54 18.31
CA MET A 237 3.87 11.09 17.05
C MET A 237 4.77 12.16 16.41
N GLY A 238 5.73 12.72 17.16
CA GLY A 238 6.60 13.79 16.68
C GLY A 238 7.41 13.42 15.43
N HIS A 239 7.83 12.16 15.29
CA HIS A 239 8.68 11.68 14.18
C HIS A 239 8.05 10.54 13.36
N ILE A 240 6.72 10.44 13.37
CA ILE A 240 6.02 9.30 12.76
C ILE A 240 6.13 9.27 11.24
N LYS A 241 6.20 10.43 10.57
CA LYS A 241 6.29 10.49 9.10
C LYS A 241 7.68 10.18 8.60
N LEU A 242 8.70 10.61 9.32
CA LEU A 242 10.07 10.17 9.11
C LEU A 242 10.18 8.66 9.30
N LEU A 243 9.57 8.10 10.34
CA LEU A 243 9.57 6.65 10.56
C LEU A 243 8.88 5.89 9.40
N GLN A 244 7.72 6.36 8.94
CA GLN A 244 7.03 5.79 7.76
C GLN A 244 7.91 5.88 6.51
N GLY A 245 8.56 7.03 6.28
CA GLY A 245 9.50 7.23 5.17
C GLY A 245 10.72 6.32 5.25
N LEU A 246 11.31 6.16 6.45
CA LEU A 246 12.40 5.21 6.71
C LEU A 246 11.96 3.76 6.50
N THR A 247 10.71 3.43 6.81
CA THR A 247 10.15 2.10 6.63
C THR A 247 10.10 1.74 5.15
N VAL A 248 9.57 2.64 4.32
CA VAL A 248 9.57 2.46 2.86
C VAL A 248 10.99 2.47 2.29
N ALA A 249 11.89 3.30 2.81
CA ALA A 249 13.28 3.29 2.37
C ALA A 249 13.99 1.96 2.70
N ALA A 250 13.75 1.39 3.88
CA ALA A 250 14.32 0.11 4.28
C ALA A 250 13.79 -1.03 3.40
N GLU A 251 12.47 -1.07 3.17
CA GLU A 251 11.84 -2.13 2.39
C GLU A 251 12.33 -2.11 0.92
N THR A 252 12.46 -0.92 0.33
CA THR A 252 12.88 -0.74 -1.07
C THR A 252 14.39 -0.76 -1.28
N LEU A 253 15.14 0.08 -0.57
CA LEU A 253 16.58 0.25 -0.79
C LEU A 253 17.41 -0.92 -0.24
N VAL A 254 16.84 -1.72 0.65
CA VAL A 254 17.51 -2.91 1.20
C VAL A 254 16.78 -4.18 0.77
N GLY A 255 15.50 -4.33 1.15
CA GLY A 255 14.73 -5.55 0.88
C GLY A 255 14.64 -5.87 -0.62
N GLU A 256 14.07 -4.97 -1.40
CA GLU A 256 13.84 -5.17 -2.84
C GLU A 256 15.14 -5.22 -3.64
N ILE A 257 16.08 -4.28 -3.42
CA ILE A 257 17.35 -4.22 -4.17
C ILE A 257 18.17 -5.52 -4.02
N ILE A 258 18.13 -6.17 -2.85
CA ILE A 258 18.83 -7.45 -2.62
C ILE A 258 18.06 -8.60 -3.28
N PHE A 259 16.73 -8.65 -3.12
CA PHE A 259 15.94 -9.80 -3.54
C PHE A 259 15.59 -9.81 -5.03
N PHE A 260 15.49 -8.67 -5.72
CA PHE A 260 15.22 -8.67 -7.16
C PHE A 260 16.30 -9.41 -7.97
N PRO A 261 17.62 -9.16 -7.80
CA PRO A 261 18.65 -9.94 -8.46
C PRO A 261 18.72 -11.40 -7.98
N LEU A 262 18.43 -11.64 -6.70
CA LEU A 262 18.49 -12.97 -6.08
C LEU A 262 17.32 -13.86 -6.53
N SER A 263 16.16 -13.28 -6.81
CA SER A 263 14.92 -13.96 -7.20
C SER A 263 15.15 -14.91 -8.39
N GLY A 264 15.88 -14.47 -9.42
CA GLY A 264 16.19 -15.30 -10.59
C GLY A 264 17.07 -16.52 -10.29
N ARG A 265 17.86 -16.50 -9.19
CA ARG A 265 18.56 -17.70 -8.70
C ARG A 265 17.60 -18.59 -7.92
N ILE A 266 16.77 -18.02 -7.04
CA ILE A 266 15.77 -18.76 -6.25
C ILE A 266 14.79 -19.49 -7.19
N LEU A 267 14.24 -18.80 -8.19
CA LEU A 267 13.32 -19.38 -9.17
C LEU A 267 13.94 -20.55 -9.94
N ARG A 268 15.24 -20.48 -10.28
CA ARG A 268 15.94 -21.58 -10.96
C ARG A 268 16.16 -22.78 -10.06
N CYS A 269 16.45 -22.57 -8.78
CA CYS A 269 16.69 -23.65 -7.83
C CYS A 269 15.40 -24.31 -7.34
N VAL A 270 14.36 -23.50 -7.08
CA VAL A 270 13.12 -23.94 -6.41
C VAL A 270 12.00 -24.22 -7.41
N GLY A 271 12.04 -23.59 -8.59
CA GLY A 271 11.00 -23.65 -9.61
C GLY A 271 9.82 -22.71 -9.31
N TYR A 272 9.14 -22.25 -10.37
CA TYR A 272 8.05 -21.27 -10.27
C TYR A 272 6.96 -21.65 -9.27
N ARG A 273 6.57 -22.93 -9.27
CA ARG A 273 5.42 -23.43 -8.50
C ARG A 273 5.70 -23.50 -6.99
N HIS A 274 6.85 -24.02 -6.57
CA HIS A 274 7.23 -24.02 -5.15
C HIS A 274 7.55 -22.60 -4.66
N CYS A 275 8.05 -21.74 -5.55
CA CYS A 275 8.34 -20.36 -5.21
C CYS A 275 7.08 -19.60 -4.78
N LEU A 276 5.93 -19.85 -5.41
CA LEU A 276 4.65 -19.22 -5.01
C LEU A 276 4.23 -19.60 -3.57
N SER A 277 4.40 -20.87 -3.17
CA SER A 277 4.15 -21.29 -1.78
C SER A 277 5.12 -20.64 -0.80
N LEU A 278 6.40 -20.49 -1.18
CA LEU A 278 7.42 -19.81 -0.38
C LEU A 278 7.10 -18.32 -0.20
N CYS A 279 6.59 -17.67 -1.24
CA CYS A 279 6.12 -16.29 -1.20
C CYS A 279 5.01 -16.08 -0.17
N PHE A 280 3.97 -16.93 -0.18
CA PHE A 280 2.92 -16.88 0.83
C PHE A 280 3.44 -17.11 2.25
N LEU A 281 4.43 -18.00 2.42
CA LEU A 281 5.08 -18.21 3.70
C LEU A 281 5.84 -16.95 4.17
N ALA A 282 6.50 -16.24 3.25
CA ALA A 282 7.16 -14.98 3.55
C ALA A 282 6.16 -13.87 3.93
N TYR A 283 5.03 -13.76 3.23
CA TYR A 283 3.93 -12.86 3.65
C TYR A 283 3.37 -13.23 5.02
N ALA A 284 3.13 -14.51 5.29
CA ALA A 284 2.63 -14.98 6.58
C ALA A 284 3.60 -14.59 7.71
N LEU A 285 4.90 -14.80 7.51
CA LEU A 285 5.93 -14.40 8.46
C LEU A 285 5.96 -12.89 8.67
N ARG A 286 5.97 -12.09 7.60
CA ARG A 286 6.02 -10.62 7.67
C ARG A 286 4.80 -10.05 8.38
N LEU A 287 3.60 -10.41 7.95
CA LEU A 287 2.34 -9.98 8.58
C LEU A 287 2.26 -10.43 10.04
N GLY A 288 2.73 -11.64 10.33
CA GLY A 288 2.79 -12.19 11.68
C GLY A 288 3.73 -11.39 12.58
N LEU A 289 4.94 -11.07 12.11
CA LEU A 289 5.91 -10.27 12.84
C LEU A 289 5.43 -8.84 13.05
N LEU A 290 4.84 -8.19 12.04
CA LEU A 290 4.21 -6.87 12.17
C LEU A 290 3.14 -6.87 13.27
N SER A 291 2.34 -7.93 13.38
CA SER A 291 1.31 -8.04 14.42
C SER A 291 1.87 -8.09 15.86
N LEU A 292 3.15 -8.45 16.02
CA LEU A 292 3.85 -8.55 17.29
C LEU A 292 4.62 -7.27 17.65
N VAL A 293 4.72 -6.32 16.71
CA VAL A 293 5.37 -5.02 16.92
C VAL A 293 4.60 -4.23 17.96
N ARG A 294 5.30 -3.84 19.03
CA ARG A 294 4.79 -2.95 20.09
C ARG A 294 5.36 -1.55 20.01
N ASN A 295 6.62 -1.44 19.59
CA ASN A 295 7.29 -0.17 19.33
C ASN A 295 7.43 -0.01 17.81
N PRO A 296 6.90 1.06 17.21
CA PRO A 296 6.80 1.21 15.76
C PRO A 296 8.16 1.21 15.06
N TRP A 297 9.26 1.52 15.77
CA TRP A 297 10.63 1.44 15.22
C TRP A 297 11.04 0.01 14.83
N TRP A 298 10.48 -1.02 15.46
CA TRP A 298 10.74 -2.41 15.07
C TRP A 298 10.17 -2.77 13.70
N ALA A 299 9.23 -1.99 13.17
CA ALA A 299 8.72 -2.19 11.82
C ALA A 299 9.85 -2.11 10.77
N LEU A 300 10.85 -1.24 10.97
CA LEU A 300 12.00 -1.12 10.05
C LEU A 300 12.69 -2.46 9.79
N ALA A 301 12.90 -3.26 10.85
CA ALA A 301 13.56 -4.55 10.74
C ALA A 301 12.65 -5.61 10.09
N VAL A 302 11.36 -5.59 10.42
CA VAL A 302 10.38 -6.53 9.84
C VAL A 302 10.18 -6.26 8.35
N GLU A 303 10.18 -4.99 7.95
CA GLU A 303 9.91 -4.56 6.57
C GLU A 303 11.06 -4.88 5.60
N LEU A 304 12.23 -5.30 6.10
CA LEU A 304 13.25 -5.96 5.26
C LEU A 304 12.72 -7.25 4.60
N LEU A 305 11.67 -7.86 5.17
CA LEU A 305 10.98 -9.01 4.56
C LEU A 305 10.16 -8.65 3.32
N GLN A 306 10.04 -7.37 2.94
CA GLN A 306 9.52 -6.94 1.63
C GLN A 306 10.27 -7.63 0.48
N GLY A 307 11.57 -7.87 0.61
CA GLY A 307 12.33 -8.62 -0.41
C GLY A 307 11.75 -10.02 -0.68
N PRO A 308 11.78 -10.95 0.29
CA PRO A 308 11.24 -12.30 0.10
C PRO A 308 9.71 -12.35 -0.03
N SER A 309 8.96 -11.37 0.48
CA SER A 309 7.51 -11.33 0.29
C SER A 309 7.13 -10.72 -1.07
N TYR A 310 7.42 -9.44 -1.30
CA TYR A 310 6.97 -8.70 -2.48
C TYR A 310 7.89 -8.94 -3.69
N ALA A 311 9.19 -8.66 -3.59
CA ALA A 311 10.08 -8.72 -4.76
C ALA A 311 10.16 -10.13 -5.37
N LEU A 312 10.16 -11.16 -4.53
CA LEU A 312 10.10 -12.55 -4.97
C LEU A 312 8.73 -12.91 -5.57
N SER A 313 7.62 -12.45 -4.97
CA SER A 313 6.26 -12.68 -5.50
C SER A 313 6.07 -12.03 -6.85
N TYR A 314 6.39 -10.75 -6.97
CA TYR A 314 6.33 -10.01 -8.22
C TYR A 314 7.07 -10.74 -9.33
N THR A 315 8.33 -11.14 -9.07
CA THR A 315 9.13 -11.89 -10.05
C THR A 315 8.53 -13.25 -10.37
N THR A 316 7.99 -13.95 -9.36
CA THR A 316 7.37 -15.28 -9.54
C THR A 316 6.09 -15.19 -10.36
N VAL A 317 5.21 -14.23 -10.08
CA VAL A 317 3.96 -14.02 -10.82
C VAL A 317 4.24 -13.70 -12.28
N VAL A 318 5.14 -12.75 -12.55
CA VAL A 318 5.53 -12.38 -13.92
C VAL A 318 6.15 -13.58 -14.67
N ALA A 319 7.12 -14.26 -14.05
CA ALA A 319 7.81 -15.36 -14.71
C ALA A 319 6.93 -16.60 -14.88
N TYR A 320 6.04 -16.88 -13.93
CA TYR A 320 5.10 -17.99 -14.02
C TYR A 320 4.03 -17.70 -15.09
N ALA A 321 3.48 -16.47 -15.14
CA ALA A 321 2.59 -16.03 -16.21
C ALA A 321 3.23 -16.25 -17.58
N ALA A 322 4.49 -15.82 -17.77
CA ALA A 322 5.21 -16.04 -19.03
C ALA A 322 5.39 -17.54 -19.36
N ALA A 323 5.64 -18.38 -18.36
CA ALA A 323 5.87 -19.81 -18.55
C ALA A 323 4.60 -20.59 -18.93
N ILE A 324 3.44 -20.23 -18.39
CA ILE A 324 2.15 -20.90 -18.70
C ILE A 324 1.45 -20.33 -19.94
N SER A 325 1.98 -19.25 -20.49
CA SER A 325 1.39 -18.55 -21.63
C SER A 325 1.52 -19.35 -22.93
N PRO A 326 0.43 -19.55 -23.68
CA PRO A 326 0.51 -20.00 -25.06
C PRO A 326 1.40 -19.09 -25.93
N PRO A 327 2.03 -19.62 -26.99
CA PRO A 327 2.85 -18.81 -27.91
C PRO A 327 2.11 -17.56 -28.40
N GLY A 328 2.76 -16.40 -28.29
CA GLY A 328 2.19 -15.11 -28.71
C GLY A 328 1.23 -14.44 -27.70
N THR A 329 0.96 -15.03 -26.54
CA THR A 329 0.02 -14.48 -25.54
C THR A 329 0.66 -14.01 -24.23
N SER A 330 1.99 -14.11 -24.09
CA SER A 330 2.72 -13.83 -22.84
C SER A 330 2.42 -12.46 -22.23
N ALA A 331 2.42 -11.40 -23.05
CA ALA A 331 2.09 -10.05 -22.59
C ALA A 331 0.65 -9.94 -22.09
N THR A 332 -0.30 -10.63 -22.73
CA THR A 332 -1.71 -10.64 -22.31
C THR A 332 -1.89 -11.36 -20.98
N VAL A 333 -1.26 -12.52 -20.77
CA VAL A 333 -1.37 -13.27 -19.51
C VAL A 333 -0.74 -12.48 -18.36
N GLN A 334 0.41 -11.86 -18.58
CA GLN A 334 1.07 -11.00 -17.59
C GLN A 334 0.20 -9.78 -17.23
N GLY A 335 -0.41 -9.13 -18.22
CA GLY A 335 -1.32 -8.02 -17.97
C GLY A 335 -2.57 -8.42 -17.19
N VAL A 336 -3.15 -9.60 -17.49
CA VAL A 336 -4.28 -10.15 -16.71
C VAL A 336 -3.85 -10.50 -15.29
N ALA A 337 -2.67 -11.11 -15.12
CA ALA A 337 -2.14 -11.45 -13.80
C ALA A 337 -1.94 -10.20 -12.95
N ALA A 338 -1.27 -9.18 -13.47
CA ALA A 338 -1.08 -7.89 -12.79
C ALA A 338 -2.44 -7.21 -12.46
N GLY A 339 -3.40 -7.24 -13.39
CA GLY A 339 -4.74 -6.68 -13.14
C GLY A 339 -5.53 -7.43 -12.07
N VAL A 340 -5.33 -8.74 -11.93
CA VAL A 340 -5.97 -9.54 -10.88
C VAL A 340 -5.25 -9.35 -9.53
N ASP A 341 -3.93 -9.20 -9.54
CA ASP A 341 -3.10 -8.96 -8.36
C ASP A 341 -3.34 -7.54 -7.77
N ASP A 342 -2.95 -6.51 -8.51
CA ASP A 342 -2.99 -5.09 -8.08
C ASP A 342 -4.38 -4.47 -8.19
N GLY A 343 -5.24 -5.01 -9.04
CA GLY A 343 -6.61 -4.51 -9.22
C GLY A 343 -7.60 -5.20 -8.30
N LEU A 344 -7.93 -6.45 -8.61
CA LEU A 344 -8.92 -7.23 -7.86
C LEU A 344 -8.43 -7.55 -6.44
N GLY A 345 -7.19 -8.05 -6.31
CA GLY A 345 -6.60 -8.41 -5.04
C GLY A 345 -6.56 -7.22 -4.08
N TYR A 346 -6.07 -6.07 -4.54
CA TYR A 346 -6.03 -4.87 -3.70
C TYR A 346 -7.40 -4.34 -3.32
N SER A 347 -8.37 -4.38 -4.23
CA SER A 347 -9.73 -3.94 -3.94
C SER A 347 -10.39 -4.80 -2.85
N VAL A 348 -10.23 -6.13 -2.94
CA VAL A 348 -10.76 -7.06 -1.93
C VAL A 348 -10.01 -6.93 -0.62
N GLY A 349 -8.67 -6.90 -0.65
CA GLY A 349 -7.84 -6.83 0.55
C GLY A 349 -7.99 -5.50 1.28
N SER A 350 -8.15 -4.38 0.58
CA SER A 350 -8.42 -3.08 1.19
C SER A 350 -9.81 -3.01 1.84
N LEU A 351 -10.84 -3.56 1.20
CA LEU A 351 -12.20 -3.60 1.75
C LEU A 351 -12.28 -4.50 3.00
N VAL A 352 -11.82 -5.75 2.88
CA VAL A 352 -11.82 -6.71 3.99
C VAL A 352 -10.89 -6.21 5.11
N GLY A 353 -9.72 -5.70 4.73
CA GLY A 353 -8.75 -5.08 5.62
C GLY A 353 -9.36 -3.95 6.42
N GLY A 354 -10.07 -3.02 5.77
CA GLY A 354 -10.70 -1.89 6.44
C GLY A 354 -11.79 -2.30 7.42
N LEU A 355 -12.61 -3.30 7.06
CA LEU A 355 -13.64 -3.86 7.95
C LEU A 355 -13.04 -4.56 9.18
N LEU A 356 -12.00 -5.38 8.98
CA LEU A 356 -11.29 -6.06 10.07
C LEU A 356 -10.55 -5.07 10.97
N TYR A 357 -9.87 -4.10 10.37
CA TYR A 357 -9.13 -3.07 11.10
C TYR A 357 -10.08 -2.23 11.97
N ARG A 358 -11.25 -1.84 11.44
CA ARG A 358 -12.26 -1.09 12.20
C ARG A 358 -12.84 -1.88 13.38
N SER A 359 -13.09 -3.17 13.18
CA SER A 359 -13.80 -4.01 14.16
C SER A 359 -12.88 -4.64 15.21
N LEU A 360 -11.70 -5.09 14.81
CA LEU A 360 -10.76 -5.86 15.65
C LEU A 360 -9.47 -5.10 15.99
N GLY A 361 -9.22 -3.95 15.35
CA GLY A 361 -7.97 -3.20 15.48
C GLY A 361 -6.81 -3.75 14.64
N GLY A 362 -5.73 -2.99 14.54
CA GLY A 362 -4.62 -3.30 13.64
C GLY A 362 -3.90 -4.62 13.95
N SER A 363 -3.47 -4.85 15.20
CA SER A 363 -2.68 -6.04 15.56
C SER A 363 -3.43 -7.35 15.25
N VAL A 364 -4.73 -7.43 15.54
CA VAL A 364 -5.54 -8.62 15.24
C VAL A 364 -5.75 -8.76 13.74
N ALA A 365 -6.01 -7.66 13.02
CA ALA A 365 -6.15 -7.70 11.56
C ALA A 365 -4.86 -8.23 10.88
N PHE A 366 -3.67 -7.79 11.29
CA PHE A 366 -2.39 -8.34 10.81
C PHE A 366 -2.25 -9.85 11.07
N ARG A 367 -2.72 -10.36 12.22
CA ARG A 367 -2.75 -11.81 12.51
C ARG A 367 -3.69 -12.57 11.60
N VAL A 368 -4.88 -12.04 11.33
CA VAL A 368 -5.86 -12.68 10.43
C VAL A 368 -5.28 -12.80 9.02
N PHE A 369 -4.66 -11.73 8.50
CA PHE A 369 -3.98 -11.78 7.20
C PHE A 369 -2.76 -12.71 7.21
N SER A 370 -2.02 -12.79 8.31
CA SER A 370 -0.91 -13.75 8.47
C SER A 370 -1.39 -15.20 8.40
N VAL A 371 -2.47 -15.53 9.11
CA VAL A 371 -3.09 -16.86 9.06
C VAL A 371 -3.62 -17.15 7.66
N PHE A 372 -4.29 -16.18 7.02
CA PHE A 372 -4.74 -16.31 5.64
C PHE A 372 -3.59 -16.64 4.68
N ALA A 373 -2.49 -15.87 4.71
CA ALA A 373 -1.30 -16.13 3.90
C ALA A 373 -0.71 -17.53 4.18
N LEU A 374 -0.67 -17.97 5.44
CA LEU A 374 -0.20 -19.31 5.79
C LEU A 374 -1.12 -20.39 5.22
N THR A 375 -2.44 -20.21 5.30
CA THR A 375 -3.39 -21.14 4.70
C THR A 375 -3.27 -21.20 3.18
N CYS A 376 -3.04 -20.07 2.51
CA CYS A 376 -2.75 -20.03 1.07
C CYS A 376 -1.46 -20.77 0.72
N SER A 377 -0.39 -20.62 1.53
CA SER A 377 0.87 -21.34 1.33
C SER A 377 0.67 -22.86 1.38
N ILE A 378 -0.03 -23.33 2.42
CA ILE A 378 -0.33 -24.76 2.63
C ILE A 378 -1.27 -25.28 1.54
N ALA A 379 -2.35 -24.55 1.23
CA ALA A 379 -3.30 -24.94 0.20
C ALA A 379 -2.65 -25.04 -1.18
N HIS A 380 -1.83 -24.04 -1.57
CA HIS A 380 -1.08 -24.06 -2.82
C HIS A 380 -0.12 -25.26 -2.88
N TRP A 381 0.61 -25.52 -1.78
CA TRP A 381 1.53 -26.64 -1.70
C TRP A 381 0.81 -28.00 -1.78
N LEU A 382 -0.31 -28.17 -1.08
CA LEU A 382 -1.13 -29.39 -1.15
C LEU A 382 -1.72 -29.62 -2.53
N LEU A 383 -2.30 -28.58 -3.15
CA LEU A 383 -2.81 -28.66 -4.53
C LEU A 383 -1.71 -29.12 -5.49
N TYR A 384 -0.49 -28.61 -5.30
CA TYR A 384 0.65 -29.03 -6.11
C TYR A 384 1.04 -30.50 -5.89
N VAL A 385 1.23 -30.91 -4.64
CA VAL A 385 1.65 -32.29 -4.30
C VAL A 385 0.61 -33.32 -4.75
N LEU A 386 -0.68 -33.00 -4.66
CA LEU A 386 -1.77 -33.91 -4.97
C LEU A 386 -2.11 -33.98 -6.47
N PHE A 387 -2.09 -32.86 -7.19
CA PHE A 387 -2.58 -32.81 -8.57
C PHE A 387 -1.49 -32.67 -9.64
N PHE A 388 -0.29 -32.21 -9.30
CA PHE A 388 0.74 -31.87 -10.29
C PHE A 388 2.02 -32.72 -10.20
N ARG A 389 2.09 -33.68 -9.28
CA ARG A 389 3.25 -34.58 -9.11
C ARG A 389 3.47 -35.51 -10.31
N GLU A 390 2.44 -35.85 -11.08
CA GLU A 390 2.55 -36.76 -12.24
C GLU A 390 3.22 -36.16 -13.50
N ASN A 391 3.31 -34.83 -13.64
CA ASN A 391 3.91 -34.18 -14.83
C ASN A 391 5.37 -33.70 -14.63
N THR A 392 5.95 -33.91 -13.46
CA THR A 392 7.22 -33.26 -13.05
C THR A 392 8.46 -33.84 -13.78
N THR A 393 8.41 -35.11 -14.21
CA THR A 393 9.48 -35.74 -14.99
C THR A 393 9.56 -35.24 -16.44
N ALA A 394 8.46 -34.72 -17.01
CA ALA A 394 8.43 -34.20 -18.38
C ALA A 394 8.86 -32.72 -18.49
N ASP A 395 8.57 -31.90 -17.46
CA ASP A 395 8.89 -30.45 -17.44
C ASP A 395 10.40 -30.19 -17.25
N HIS A 396 11.10 -31.02 -16.46
CA HIS A 396 12.56 -30.91 -16.31
C HIS A 396 13.32 -31.19 -17.63
N GLN A 397 12.90 -32.21 -18.39
CA GLN A 397 13.51 -32.55 -19.69
C GLN A 397 13.24 -31.50 -20.78
N SER A 398 12.14 -30.77 -20.69
CA SER A 398 11.77 -29.73 -21.66
C SER A 398 12.36 -28.36 -21.31
N GLN A 399 12.52 -28.02 -20.03
CA GLN A 399 13.31 -26.85 -19.60
C GLN A 399 14.80 -26.98 -19.91
N GLU A 400 15.38 -28.18 -19.79
CA GLU A 400 16.78 -28.43 -20.16
C GLU A 400 17.00 -28.26 -21.67
N LYS A 401 16.04 -28.69 -22.50
CA LYS A 401 16.05 -28.45 -23.96
C LYS A 401 15.83 -26.98 -24.35
N ARG A 402 15.03 -26.22 -23.59
CA ARG A 402 14.73 -24.80 -23.89
C ARG A 402 15.85 -23.84 -23.44
N ASN A 403 16.70 -24.28 -22.49
CA ASN A 403 17.82 -23.51 -21.97
C ASN A 403 19.14 -23.73 -22.74
N ILE A 404 19.14 -24.52 -23.82
CA ILE A 404 20.27 -24.56 -24.75
C ILE A 404 20.28 -23.23 -25.51
N TYR A 405 21.22 -22.35 -25.18
CA TYR A 405 21.49 -21.15 -25.96
C TYR A 405 21.95 -21.60 -27.36
N ILE A 406 21.10 -21.42 -28.36
CA ILE A 406 21.45 -21.64 -29.77
C ILE A 406 22.07 -20.32 -30.26
N PRO A 407 23.36 -20.31 -30.66
CA PRO A 407 23.99 -19.13 -31.23
C PRO A 407 23.20 -18.60 -32.45
N PRO A 408 23.18 -17.28 -32.70
CA PRO A 408 22.35 -16.68 -33.76
C PRO A 408 22.56 -17.27 -35.16
N LYS A 409 23.75 -17.82 -35.44
CA LYS A 409 24.07 -18.47 -36.72
C LYS A 409 23.34 -19.81 -36.89
N GLU A 410 23.28 -20.64 -35.85
CA GLU A 410 22.59 -21.94 -35.90
C GLU A 410 21.06 -21.79 -35.94
N ALA A 411 20.53 -20.73 -35.32
CA ALA A 411 19.10 -20.40 -35.40
C ALA A 411 18.68 -19.94 -36.82
N ALA A 412 19.55 -19.23 -37.54
CA ALA A 412 19.31 -18.86 -38.93
C ALA A 412 19.30 -20.09 -39.85
N ASP A 413 20.19 -21.05 -39.63
CA ASP A 413 20.26 -22.28 -40.42
C ASP A 413 19.07 -23.20 -40.17
N MET A 414 18.51 -23.26 -38.95
CA MET A 414 17.30 -24.05 -38.65
C MET A 414 16.03 -23.52 -39.33
N VAL A 415 15.93 -22.21 -39.58
CA VAL A 415 14.79 -21.61 -40.28
C VAL A 415 14.84 -21.90 -41.79
N VAL A 416 16.04 -22.05 -42.36
CA VAL A 416 16.24 -22.35 -43.79
C VAL A 416 15.98 -23.81 -44.13
N VAL A 417 16.07 -24.73 -43.16
CA VAL A 417 15.79 -26.17 -43.38
C VAL A 417 14.28 -26.50 -43.22
N ALA A 418 13.49 -25.57 -42.66
CA ALA A 418 12.05 -25.74 -42.41
C ALA A 418 11.14 -25.03 -43.42
N SER A 419 11.71 -24.53 -44.53
CA SER A 419 11.00 -24.03 -45.72
C SER A 419 11.22 -24.99 -46.89
#